data_AF-A0A183IST0-F1
#
_entry.id   AF-A0A183IST0-F1
#
_cell.length_a   1.000
_cell.length_b   1.000
_cell.length_c   1.000
_cell.angle_alpha   90.00
_cell.angle_beta   90.00
_cell.angle_gamma   90.00
#
_symmetry.space_group_name_H-M   'P 1'
#
loop_
_entity.id
_entity.type
_entity.pdbx_description
1 polymer ?
#
loop_
_entity_poly.entity_id
_entity_poly.type
_entity_poly.pdbx_seq_one_letter_code
_entity_poly.pdbx_strand_id
1 'polypeptide(L)'
;MIMQNSHTTLTANDASSPKNWPQKTTKEQHGGMRSRRIQSLDSGKFLQLNDKDITLIAESWRKIEDRSLWAQRLFAKLFVYRPQLASIMSYQDVSGKKLLSNPKFQNFCQRFADFWQDVVSGLCDRGTDDDWKQVVALIRELGARHSRIPKITFEASIWLHMKSEIVQSITGFKDIYRDELCYSWNKLLMFVVTEMKDAFNEAVRHRCRSVDGPLPCVGMSLEEQTMKYCPGSSLSIFEDTREAERRENSPVSLDRRYSHPEYADNRDHCSHDSSSSLGEVKDSAARKIPTIMRDTPKLQLDHFLPYL
;
A
#
# COMPACT_ATOMS: atom_id res chain seq x y z
N MET A 1 29.97 36.13 19.59
CA MET A 1 28.86 35.93 20.54
C MET A 1 28.82 34.44 20.85
N ILE A 2 29.32 34.11 22.03
CA ILE A 2 29.63 32.75 22.51
C ILE A 2 28.37 32.23 23.21
N MET A 3 27.91 31.04 22.86
CA MET A 3 27.04 30.24 23.73
C MET A 3 27.64 28.84 23.86
N GLN A 4 28.24 28.63 25.02
CA GLN A 4 28.56 27.34 25.60
C GLN A 4 27.24 26.58 25.85
N ASN A 5 27.21 25.27 25.61
CA ASN A 5 26.23 24.38 26.23
C ASN A 5 26.89 23.02 26.52
N SER A 6 27.25 22.90 27.78
CA SER A 6 27.16 21.76 28.69
C SER A 6 26.97 20.37 28.08
N HIS A 7 28.00 19.54 28.25
CA HIS A 7 27.90 18.09 28.21
C HIS A 7 26.94 17.59 29.29
N THR A 8 25.96 16.77 28.91
CA THR A 8 25.20 15.94 29.84
C THR A 8 25.27 14.50 29.35
N THR A 9 25.88 13.67 30.19
CA THR A 9 26.03 12.23 30.09
C THR A 9 24.65 11.58 30.14
N LEU A 10 24.25 10.86 29.10
CA LEU A 10 23.08 9.98 29.13
C LEU A 10 23.55 8.54 29.24
N THR A 11 23.32 7.99 30.43
CA THR A 11 23.43 6.58 30.78
C THR A 11 22.43 5.76 29.98
N ALA A 12 22.92 4.67 29.39
CA ALA A 12 22.11 3.58 28.86
C ALA A 12 21.17 3.06 29.95
N ASN A 13 19.89 2.89 29.62
CA ASN A 13 18.97 2.04 30.36
C ASN A 13 17.86 1.50 29.44
N ASP A 14 17.60 0.21 29.65
CA ASP A 14 16.34 -0.51 29.50
C ASP A 14 15.78 -0.75 28.09
N ALA A 15 16.22 -1.89 27.56
CA ALA A 15 15.44 -2.72 26.65
C ALA A 15 14.06 -2.99 27.27
N SER A 16 13.03 -2.36 26.71
CA SER A 16 11.64 -2.58 27.05
C SER A 16 11.22 -3.97 26.59
N SER A 17 10.82 -4.79 27.55
CA SER A 17 10.18 -6.09 27.30
C SER A 17 8.93 -5.93 26.42
N PRO A 18 8.70 -6.84 25.46
CA PRO A 18 7.48 -6.83 24.67
C PRO A 18 6.27 -7.06 25.58
N LYS A 19 5.31 -6.13 25.54
CA LYS A 19 4.02 -6.25 26.23
C LYS A 19 3.36 -7.57 25.85
N ASN A 20 3.11 -8.42 26.85
CA ASN A 20 2.33 -9.64 26.69
C ASN A 20 0.91 -9.29 26.21
N TRP A 21 0.57 -9.68 24.98
CA TRP A 21 -0.81 -9.64 24.49
C TRP A 21 -1.64 -10.73 25.21
N PRO A 22 -2.90 -10.45 25.60
CA PRO A 22 -3.74 -11.44 26.23
C PRO A 22 -4.08 -12.57 25.24
N GLN A 23 -3.61 -13.78 25.54
CA GLN A 23 -4.06 -14.99 24.87
C GLN A 23 -5.51 -15.27 25.26
N LYS A 24 -6.45 -14.92 24.37
CA LYS A 24 -7.88 -15.25 24.57
C LYS A 24 -8.09 -16.74 24.37
N THR A 25 -8.67 -17.38 25.38
CA THR A 25 -9.09 -18.79 25.37
C THR A 25 -10.27 -18.99 24.41
N THR A 26 -10.08 -19.89 23.45
CA THR A 26 -11.02 -20.17 22.36
C THR A 26 -12.14 -21.09 22.85
N LYS A 27 -13.31 -20.54 23.20
CA LYS A 27 -14.57 -21.31 23.24
C LYS A 27 -15.16 -21.30 21.83
N GLU A 28 -15.23 -22.46 21.20
CA GLU A 28 -15.86 -22.66 19.88
C GLU A 28 -17.36 -22.31 19.96
N GLN A 29 -17.69 -21.07 19.60
CA GLN A 29 -19.03 -20.72 19.16
C GLN A 29 -19.08 -20.91 17.65
N HIS A 30 -20.01 -21.74 17.17
CA HIS A 30 -20.45 -21.77 15.77
C HIS A 30 -21.10 -20.41 15.44
N GLY A 31 -20.27 -19.39 15.24
CA GLY A 31 -20.66 -18.01 15.03
C GLY A 31 -20.63 -17.66 13.56
N GLY A 32 -21.76 -17.21 13.01
CA GLY A 32 -21.77 -16.55 11.72
C GLY A 32 -20.74 -15.42 11.71
N MET A 33 -19.91 -15.37 10.66
CA MET A 33 -18.91 -14.32 10.47
C MET A 33 -19.58 -12.96 10.61
N ARG A 34 -19.16 -12.17 11.61
CA ARG A 34 -19.71 -10.83 11.77
C ARG A 34 -19.06 -9.94 10.72
N SER A 35 -19.90 -9.18 10.00
CA SER A 35 -19.43 -8.12 9.13
C SER A 35 -19.54 -6.80 9.89
N ARG A 36 -18.42 -6.09 10.02
CA ARG A 36 -18.40 -4.71 10.51
C ARG A 36 -18.56 -3.77 9.33
N ARG A 37 -19.56 -2.90 9.44
CA ARG A 37 -19.80 -1.79 8.51
C ARG A 37 -19.43 -0.51 9.23
N ILE A 38 -18.52 0.25 8.66
CA ILE A 38 -18.00 1.45 9.29
C ILE A 38 -18.16 2.64 8.37
N GLN A 39 -18.91 3.63 8.83
CA GLN A 39 -19.40 4.74 8.01
C GLN A 39 -18.68 6.04 8.38
N SER A 40 -18.26 6.79 7.37
CA SER A 40 -17.88 8.19 7.51
C SER A 40 -19.14 9.05 7.50
N LEU A 41 -19.38 9.78 8.59
CA LEU A 41 -20.53 10.68 8.69
C LEU A 41 -20.37 11.90 7.77
N ASP A 42 -19.15 12.33 7.53
CA ASP A 42 -18.84 13.48 6.70
C ASP A 42 -19.02 13.20 5.20
N SER A 43 -18.48 12.08 4.72
CA SER A 43 -18.48 11.77 3.28
C SER A 43 -19.65 10.88 2.84
N GLY A 44 -20.35 10.26 3.80
CA GLY A 44 -21.38 9.25 3.57
C GLY A 44 -20.85 7.88 3.12
N LYS A 45 -19.53 7.73 2.94
CA LYS A 45 -18.90 6.49 2.47
C LYS A 45 -18.79 5.47 3.61
N PHE A 46 -18.64 4.20 3.25
CA PHE A 46 -18.48 3.15 4.24
C PHE A 46 -17.41 2.13 3.84
N LEU A 47 -16.72 1.61 4.85
CA LEU A 47 -15.84 0.46 4.78
C LEU A 47 -16.60 -0.75 5.31
N GLN A 48 -16.61 -1.85 4.55
CA GLN A 48 -17.19 -3.10 5.00
C GLN A 48 -16.09 -4.16 5.07
N LEU A 49 -15.85 -4.67 6.29
CA LEU A 49 -14.86 -5.69 6.58
C LEU A 49 -15.52 -6.81 7.39
N ASN A 50 -15.27 -8.06 7.02
CA ASN A 50 -15.63 -9.19 7.86
C ASN A 50 -14.50 -9.51 8.87
N ASP A 51 -14.79 -10.37 9.84
CA ASP A 51 -13.80 -10.77 10.86
C ASP A 51 -12.51 -11.31 10.23
N LYS A 52 -12.59 -12.02 9.10
CA LYS A 52 -11.42 -12.53 8.37
C LYS A 52 -10.57 -11.40 7.78
N ASP A 53 -11.18 -10.41 7.15
CA ASP A 53 -10.47 -9.24 6.61
C ASP A 53 -9.67 -8.53 7.73
N ILE A 54 -10.30 -8.37 8.91
CA ILE A 54 -9.70 -7.71 10.08
C ILE A 54 -8.52 -8.54 10.62
N THR A 55 -8.69 -9.86 10.76
CA THR A 55 -7.60 -10.76 11.18
C THR A 55 -6.42 -10.69 10.21
N LEU A 56 -6.67 -10.76 8.90
CA LEU A 56 -5.63 -10.69 7.88
C LEU A 56 -4.83 -9.37 7.95
N ILE A 57 -5.52 -8.24 8.08
CA ILE A 57 -4.89 -6.92 8.24
C ILE A 57 -4.06 -6.87 9.53
N ALA A 58 -4.63 -7.28 10.66
CA ALA A 58 -3.94 -7.26 11.96
C ALA A 58 -2.66 -8.11 11.96
N GLU A 59 -2.76 -9.35 11.47
CA GLU A 59 -1.65 -10.29 11.49
C GLU A 59 -0.52 -9.89 10.54
N SER A 60 -0.86 -9.43 9.33
CA SER A 60 0.13 -8.95 8.37
C SER A 60 0.83 -7.68 8.85
N TRP A 61 0.09 -6.73 9.44
CA TRP A 61 0.70 -5.53 10.04
C TRP A 61 1.61 -5.86 11.23
N ARG A 62 1.26 -6.87 12.02
CA ARG A 62 2.07 -7.33 13.16
C ARG A 62 3.41 -7.94 12.73
N LYS A 63 3.47 -8.57 11.55
CA LYS A 63 4.71 -9.17 11.00
C LYS A 63 5.77 -8.13 10.61
N ILE A 64 5.40 -6.86 10.52
CA ILE A 64 6.34 -5.77 10.24
C ILE A 64 6.97 -5.35 11.58
N GLU A 65 8.21 -5.81 11.82
CA GLU A 65 8.97 -5.52 13.05
C GLU A 65 9.31 -4.02 13.16
N ASP A 66 10.09 -3.52 12.20
CA ASP A 66 10.46 -2.10 12.12
C ASP A 66 9.61 -1.39 11.05
N ARG A 67 8.48 -0.82 11.51
CA ARG A 67 7.54 -0.07 10.66
C ARG A 67 8.14 1.23 10.13
N SER A 68 9.07 1.84 10.86
CA SER A 68 9.73 3.07 10.41
C SER A 68 10.66 2.78 9.24
N LEU A 69 11.46 1.72 9.34
CA LEU A 69 12.32 1.25 8.27
C LEU A 69 11.52 0.73 7.07
N TRP A 70 10.39 0.05 7.31
CA TRP A 70 9.44 -0.31 6.25
C TRP A 70 8.99 0.92 5.45
N ALA A 71 8.55 1.98 6.13
CA ALA A 71 8.13 3.22 5.49
C ALA A 71 9.28 3.88 4.72
N GLN A 72 10.51 3.88 5.27
CA GLN A 72 11.69 4.40 4.57
C GLN A 72 11.96 3.65 3.26
N ARG A 73 11.91 2.32 3.28
CA ARG A 73 12.10 1.48 2.09
C ARG A 73 10.99 1.70 1.06
N LEU A 74 9.74 1.79 1.52
CA LEU A 74 8.58 2.10 0.68
C LEU A 74 8.75 3.44 -0.05
N PHE A 75 9.05 4.52 0.66
CA PHE A 75 9.19 5.84 0.04
C PHE A 75 10.46 5.96 -0.81
N ALA A 76 11.56 5.32 -0.41
CA ALA A 76 12.74 5.24 -1.27
C ALA A 76 12.43 4.56 -2.61
N LYS A 77 11.67 3.46 -2.59
CA LYS A 77 11.17 2.79 -3.80
C LYS A 77 10.27 3.73 -4.61
N LEU A 78 9.28 4.36 -3.98
CA LEU A 78 8.36 5.29 -4.64
C LEU A 78 9.10 6.47 -5.31
N PHE A 79 10.14 7.02 -4.70
CA PHE A 79 10.90 8.12 -5.28
C PHE A 79 11.70 7.72 -6.52
N VAL A 80 12.14 6.46 -6.61
CA VAL A 80 12.78 5.92 -7.81
C VAL A 80 11.77 5.76 -8.94
N TYR A 81 10.57 5.21 -8.67
CA TYR A 81 9.54 5.02 -9.69
C TYR A 81 8.81 6.31 -10.08
N ARG A 82 8.67 7.25 -9.14
CA ARG A 82 7.97 8.53 -9.30
C ARG A 82 8.82 9.68 -8.76
N PRO A 83 9.84 10.15 -9.51
CA PRO A 83 10.72 11.25 -9.08
C PRO A 83 9.97 12.56 -8.78
N GLN A 84 8.81 12.79 -9.42
CA GLN A 84 7.91 13.90 -9.13
C GLN A 84 7.48 13.92 -7.65
N LEU A 85 7.22 12.75 -7.06
CA LEU A 85 6.86 12.64 -5.64
C LEU A 85 8.01 13.10 -4.74
N ALA A 86 9.25 12.73 -5.08
CA ALA A 86 10.43 13.21 -4.36
C ALA A 86 10.54 14.74 -4.43
N SER A 87 10.23 15.35 -5.58
CA SER A 87 10.21 16.82 -5.74
C SER A 87 9.12 17.50 -4.91
N ILE A 88 7.91 16.94 -4.90
CA ILE A 88 6.79 17.41 -4.06
C ILE A 88 7.19 17.41 -2.59
N MET A 89 7.88 16.35 -2.15
CA MET A 89 8.33 16.15 -0.79
C MET A 89 9.69 16.79 -0.46
N SER A 90 10.30 17.47 -1.43
CA SER A 90 11.60 18.16 -1.29
C SER A 90 12.78 17.21 -0.95
N TYR A 91 12.79 16.02 -1.55
CA TYR A 91 13.85 15.01 -1.46
C TYR A 91 14.53 14.72 -2.82
N GLN A 92 14.27 15.51 -3.86
CA GLN A 92 14.82 15.27 -5.20
C GLN A 92 16.35 15.24 -5.26
N ASP A 93 17.02 15.96 -4.35
CA ASP A 93 18.48 16.09 -4.31
C ASP A 93 19.15 15.07 -3.36
N VAL A 94 18.37 14.18 -2.73
CA VAL A 94 18.86 13.21 -1.74
C VAL A 94 18.40 11.81 -2.11
N SER A 95 19.33 10.88 -2.32
CA SER A 95 19.04 9.52 -2.76
C SER A 95 19.90 8.46 -2.06
N GLY A 96 19.53 7.19 -2.23
CA GLY A 96 20.26 6.04 -1.71
C GLY A 96 20.48 6.11 -0.19
N LYS A 97 21.71 5.79 0.26
CA LYS A 97 22.06 5.80 1.70
C LYS A 97 21.89 7.17 2.35
N LYS A 98 22.13 8.27 1.62
CA LYS A 98 21.98 9.64 2.13
C LYS A 98 20.52 9.99 2.46
N LEU A 99 19.57 9.41 1.71
CA LEU A 99 18.14 9.58 1.99
C LEU A 99 17.76 8.84 3.28
N LEU A 100 18.20 7.59 3.41
CA LEU A 100 17.91 6.76 4.58
C LEU A 100 18.53 7.31 5.88
N SER A 101 19.65 8.03 5.78
CA SER A 101 20.27 8.71 6.92
C SER A 101 19.78 10.15 7.13
N ASN A 102 18.81 10.64 6.34
CA ASN A 102 18.30 12.00 6.47
C ASN A 102 17.29 12.10 7.63
N PRO A 103 17.54 12.90 8.69
CA PRO A 103 16.66 12.94 9.87
C PRO A 103 15.23 13.41 9.56
N LYS A 104 15.07 14.32 8.58
CA LYS A 104 13.73 14.79 8.17
C LYS A 104 12.95 13.68 7.48
N PHE A 105 13.62 12.89 6.64
CA PHE A 105 13.02 11.73 5.98
C PHE A 105 12.65 10.63 6.98
N GLN A 106 13.55 10.32 7.91
CA GLN A 106 13.27 9.36 8.98
C GLN A 106 12.05 9.78 9.83
N ASN A 107 11.99 11.05 10.24
CA ASN A 107 10.85 11.56 11.00
C ASN A 107 9.55 11.54 10.19
N PHE A 108 9.60 11.82 8.88
CA PHE A 108 8.45 11.67 8.00
C PHE A 108 7.97 10.20 7.96
N CYS A 109 8.88 9.26 7.74
CA CYS A 109 8.56 7.83 7.66
C CYS A 109 8.03 7.29 8.99
N GLN A 110 8.56 7.76 10.13
CA GLN A 110 8.03 7.44 11.45
C GLN A 110 6.57 7.89 11.59
N ARG A 111 6.27 9.16 11.28
CA ARG A 111 4.88 9.67 11.35
C ARG A 111 3.93 8.94 10.42
N PHE A 112 4.42 8.52 9.25
CA PHE A 112 3.64 7.69 8.32
C PHE A 112 3.36 6.29 8.91
N ALA A 113 4.35 5.66 9.54
CA ALA A 113 4.19 4.39 10.21
C ALA A 113 3.23 4.48 11.41
N ASP A 114 3.34 5.56 12.21
CA ASP A 114 2.46 5.82 13.36
C ASP A 114 1.01 6.01 12.91
N PHE A 115 0.78 6.77 11.82
CA PHE A 115 -0.55 6.90 11.23
C PHE A 115 -1.19 5.55 10.91
N TRP A 116 -0.44 4.65 10.25
CA TRP A 116 -0.96 3.31 9.93
C TRP A 116 -1.15 2.45 11.18
N GLN A 117 -0.28 2.59 12.18
CA GLN A 117 -0.46 1.93 13.47
C GLN A 117 -1.77 2.35 14.13
N ASP A 118 -2.09 3.64 14.15
CA ASP A 118 -3.33 4.16 14.72
C ASP A 118 -4.56 3.67 13.97
N VAL A 119 -4.53 3.69 12.62
CA VAL A 119 -5.61 3.17 11.77
C VAL A 119 -5.85 1.68 12.02
N VAL A 120 -4.78 0.86 12.03
CA VAL A 120 -4.89 -0.59 12.23
C VAL A 120 -5.32 -0.93 13.66
N SER A 121 -4.78 -0.26 14.68
CA SER A 121 -5.17 -0.49 16.07
C SER A 121 -6.62 -0.07 16.35
N GLY A 122 -7.09 1.03 15.78
CA GLY A 122 -8.50 1.42 15.89
C GLY A 122 -9.43 0.40 15.25
N LEU A 123 -9.01 -0.23 14.14
CA LEU A 123 -9.75 -1.31 13.49
C LEU A 123 -9.77 -2.62 14.31
N CYS A 124 -8.59 -3.04 14.79
CA CYS A 124 -8.36 -4.40 15.25
C CYS A 124 -8.44 -4.59 16.77
N ASP A 125 -7.94 -3.62 17.54
CA ASP A 125 -7.73 -3.80 18.99
C ASP A 125 -8.93 -3.31 19.82
N ARG A 126 -9.52 -2.18 19.41
CA ARG A 126 -10.54 -1.48 20.21
C ARG A 126 -11.95 -1.72 19.68
N GLY A 127 -12.11 -1.67 18.35
CA GLY A 127 -13.24 -2.26 17.63
C GLY A 127 -14.63 -1.73 18.00
N THR A 128 -14.73 -0.66 18.80
CA THR A 128 -16.00 0.02 19.07
C THR A 128 -16.30 1.02 17.96
N ASP A 129 -17.58 1.40 17.82
CA ASP A 129 -17.98 2.42 16.84
C ASP A 129 -17.30 3.77 17.10
N ASP A 130 -17.01 4.11 18.36
CA ASP A 130 -16.36 5.37 18.73
C ASP A 130 -14.87 5.38 18.36
N ASP A 131 -14.18 4.26 18.51
CA ASP A 131 -12.79 4.13 18.05
C ASP A 131 -12.69 4.36 16.54
N TRP A 132 -13.64 3.84 15.77
CA TRP A 132 -13.61 4.05 14.33
C TRP A 132 -13.96 5.48 13.92
N LYS A 133 -14.90 6.14 14.61
CA LYS A 133 -15.14 7.58 14.40
C LYS A 133 -13.85 8.37 14.61
N GLN A 134 -13.05 8.02 15.62
CA GLN A 134 -11.75 8.64 15.85
C GLN A 134 -10.75 8.34 14.72
N VAL A 135 -10.70 7.11 14.21
CA VAL A 135 -9.86 6.77 13.05
C VAL A 135 -10.28 7.56 11.81
N VAL A 136 -11.57 7.65 11.50
CA VAL A 136 -12.08 8.45 10.37
C VAL A 136 -11.71 9.92 10.54
N ALA A 137 -11.89 10.48 11.74
CA ALA A 137 -11.50 11.85 12.04
C ALA A 137 -10.00 12.08 11.80
N LEU A 138 -9.14 11.15 12.23
CA LEU A 138 -7.69 11.18 12.01
C LEU A 138 -7.32 11.12 10.52
N ILE A 139 -7.98 10.27 9.73
CA ILE A 139 -7.79 10.19 8.27
C ILE A 139 -8.18 11.51 7.60
N ARG A 140 -9.34 12.06 7.97
CA ARG A 140 -9.84 13.33 7.42
C ARG A 140 -8.97 14.51 7.81
N GLU A 141 -8.50 14.58 9.06
CA GLU A 141 -7.56 15.60 9.52
C GLU A 141 -6.27 15.56 8.69
N LEU A 142 -5.75 14.37 8.42
CA LEU A 142 -4.58 14.20 7.57
C LEU A 142 -4.84 14.74 6.15
N GLY A 143 -5.97 14.40 5.53
CA GLY A 143 -6.36 14.94 4.21
C GLY A 143 -6.45 16.46 4.19
N ALA A 144 -7.13 17.05 5.18
CA ALA A 144 -7.25 18.50 5.33
C ALA A 144 -5.88 19.18 5.54
N ARG A 145 -4.96 18.56 6.31
CA ARG A 145 -3.60 19.07 6.52
C ARG A 145 -2.79 19.09 5.23
N HIS A 146 -2.87 18.02 4.42
CA HIS A 146 -2.19 17.94 3.13
C HIS A 146 -2.64 19.04 2.17
N SER A 147 -3.91 19.48 2.26
CA SER A 147 -4.40 20.58 1.43
C SER A 147 -3.71 21.92 1.68
N ARG A 148 -3.02 22.09 2.83
CA ARG A 148 -2.27 23.31 3.15
C ARG A 148 -0.88 23.34 2.52
N ILE A 149 -0.43 22.25 1.91
CA ILE A 149 0.89 22.12 1.30
C ILE A 149 0.75 22.40 -0.20
N PRO A 150 1.26 23.53 -0.72
CA PRO A 150 0.97 23.97 -2.09
C PRO A 150 1.40 22.98 -3.20
N LYS A 151 2.43 22.18 -2.93
CA LYS A 151 2.96 21.20 -3.88
C LYS A 151 2.15 19.89 -3.93
N ILE A 152 1.26 19.65 -2.96
CA ILE A 152 0.54 18.39 -2.85
C ILE A 152 -0.78 18.50 -3.60
N THR A 153 -1.00 17.57 -4.53
CA THR A 153 -2.25 17.39 -5.26
C THR A 153 -2.85 16.01 -4.95
N PHE A 154 -4.14 15.85 -5.16
CA PHE A 154 -4.83 14.56 -5.08
C PHE A 154 -4.92 13.87 -6.43
N GLU A 155 -3.80 13.84 -7.17
CA GLU A 155 -3.73 13.21 -8.48
C GLU A 155 -3.87 11.68 -8.36
N ALA A 156 -4.91 11.12 -9.01
CA ALA A 156 -5.23 9.69 -8.89
C ALA A 156 -4.04 8.78 -9.21
N SER A 157 -3.22 9.13 -10.21
CA SER A 157 -2.07 8.31 -10.64
C SER A 157 -1.04 8.10 -9.52
N ILE A 158 -0.77 9.13 -8.70
CA ILE A 158 0.20 9.09 -7.60
C ILE A 158 -0.36 8.27 -6.44
N TRP A 159 -1.61 8.54 -6.05
CA TRP A 159 -2.24 7.88 -4.90
C TRP A 159 -2.54 6.40 -5.16
N LEU A 160 -2.96 6.03 -6.38
CA LEU A 160 -3.16 4.63 -6.76
C LEU A 160 -1.84 3.85 -6.83
N HIS A 161 -0.76 4.49 -7.30
CA HIS A 161 0.57 3.89 -7.29
C HIS A 161 1.08 3.69 -5.86
N MET A 162 0.95 4.71 -5.01
CA MET A 162 1.30 4.61 -3.58
C MET A 162 0.49 3.52 -2.87
N LYS A 163 -0.82 3.41 -3.12
CA LYS A 163 -1.66 2.31 -2.62
C LYS A 163 -1.08 0.96 -3.03
N SER A 164 -0.80 0.78 -4.32
CA SER A 164 -0.30 -0.49 -4.86
C SER A 164 1.04 -0.88 -4.22
N GLU A 165 1.94 0.07 -4.05
CA GLU A 165 3.23 -0.14 -3.39
C GLU A 165 3.09 -0.46 -1.90
N ILE A 166 2.15 0.18 -1.18
CA ILE A 166 1.84 -0.18 0.20
C ILE A 166 1.39 -1.65 0.27
N VAL A 167 0.40 -2.06 -0.54
CA VAL A 167 -0.10 -3.45 -0.54
C VAL A 167 1.02 -4.43 -0.84
N GLN A 168 1.81 -4.20 -1.90
CA GLN A 168 2.91 -5.08 -2.25
C GLN A 168 3.97 -5.15 -1.14
N SER A 169 4.28 -4.02 -0.49
CA SER A 169 5.29 -3.96 0.57
C SER A 169 4.87 -4.69 1.85
N ILE A 170 3.57 -4.72 2.17
CA ILE A 170 3.05 -5.39 3.36
C ILE A 170 2.85 -6.88 3.10
N THR A 171 2.32 -7.23 1.93
CA THR A 171 1.91 -8.60 1.61
C THR A 171 3.00 -9.44 0.97
N GLY A 172 3.99 -8.80 0.32
CA GLY A 172 5.01 -9.48 -0.47
C GLY A 172 4.51 -10.03 -1.82
N PHE A 173 3.21 -9.92 -2.12
CA PHE A 173 2.64 -10.42 -3.37
C PHE A 173 2.75 -9.39 -4.49
N LYS A 174 3.17 -9.84 -5.67
CA LYS A 174 3.18 -9.03 -6.90
C LYS A 174 1.79 -8.95 -7.54
N ASP A 175 1.01 -10.03 -7.45
CA ASP A 175 -0.37 -10.07 -7.97
C ASP A 175 -1.35 -9.71 -6.86
N ILE A 176 -1.71 -8.43 -6.80
CA ILE A 176 -2.60 -7.87 -5.77
C ILE A 176 -4.07 -8.25 -5.93
N TYR A 177 -4.44 -8.96 -7.01
CA TYR A 177 -5.84 -9.24 -7.36
C TYR A 177 -6.29 -10.65 -6.99
N ARG A 178 -5.36 -11.57 -6.75
CA ARG A 178 -5.68 -12.99 -6.51
C ARG A 178 -5.64 -13.39 -5.05
N ASP A 179 -5.06 -12.56 -4.20
CA ASP A 179 -4.81 -12.89 -2.81
C ASP A 179 -5.79 -12.17 -1.87
N GLU A 180 -6.38 -12.93 -0.94
CA GLU A 180 -7.38 -12.42 0.00
C GLU A 180 -6.82 -11.38 0.97
N LEU A 181 -5.53 -11.50 1.34
CA LEU A 181 -4.85 -10.51 2.17
C LEU A 181 -4.67 -9.20 1.38
N CYS A 182 -4.28 -9.27 0.11
CA CYS A 182 -4.24 -8.09 -0.77
C CYS A 182 -5.61 -7.43 -0.90
N TYR A 183 -6.68 -8.21 -1.06
CA TYR A 183 -8.05 -7.70 -1.16
C TYR A 183 -8.48 -6.98 0.13
N SER A 184 -8.18 -7.56 1.29
CA SER A 184 -8.47 -6.96 2.61
C SER A 184 -7.78 -5.61 2.77
N TRP A 185 -6.48 -5.53 2.46
CA TRP A 185 -5.74 -4.27 2.48
C TRP A 185 -6.24 -3.25 1.45
N ASN A 186 -6.61 -3.70 0.26
CA ASN A 186 -7.16 -2.82 -0.78
C ASN A 186 -8.46 -2.16 -0.33
N LYS A 187 -9.38 -2.88 0.32
CA LYS A 187 -10.61 -2.27 0.89
C LYS A 187 -10.28 -1.14 1.86
N LEU A 188 -9.39 -1.41 2.81
CA LEU A 188 -8.98 -0.44 3.83
C LEU A 188 -8.30 0.78 3.20
N LEU A 189 -7.31 0.56 2.33
CA LEU A 189 -6.56 1.62 1.66
C LEU A 189 -7.44 2.48 0.75
N MET A 190 -8.36 1.87 -0.01
CA MET A 190 -9.29 2.63 -0.85
C MET A 190 -10.19 3.52 0.01
N PHE A 191 -10.68 3.03 1.14
CA PHE A 191 -11.44 3.85 2.08
C PHE A 191 -10.60 5.02 2.60
N VAL A 192 -9.37 4.76 3.07
CA VAL A 192 -8.43 5.80 3.56
C VAL A 192 -8.16 6.87 2.50
N VAL A 193 -7.74 6.48 1.30
CA VAL A 193 -7.45 7.41 0.19
C VAL A 193 -8.69 8.25 -0.14
N THR A 194 -9.85 7.63 -0.14
CA THR A 194 -11.10 8.28 -0.50
C THR A 194 -11.57 9.28 0.56
N GLU A 195 -11.40 8.98 1.85
CA GLU A 195 -11.66 9.91 2.95
C GLU A 195 -10.65 11.07 2.98
N MET A 196 -9.36 10.79 2.77
CA MET A 196 -8.34 11.83 2.69
C MET A 196 -8.60 12.80 1.52
N LYS A 197 -8.96 12.27 0.34
CA LYS A 197 -9.28 13.07 -0.85
C LYS A 197 -10.49 13.98 -0.60
N ASP A 198 -11.51 13.43 0.04
CA ASP A 198 -12.73 14.15 0.36
C ASP A 198 -12.45 15.34 1.29
N ALA A 199 -11.77 15.09 2.41
CA ALA A 199 -11.37 16.12 3.37
C ALA A 199 -10.38 17.14 2.78
N PHE A 200 -9.48 16.70 1.90
CA PHE A 200 -8.58 17.60 1.16
C PHE A 200 -9.38 18.59 0.30
N ASN A 201 -10.31 18.10 -0.52
CA ASN A 201 -11.11 18.91 -1.43
C ASN A 201 -12.07 19.85 -0.67
N GLU A 202 -12.65 19.38 0.43
CA GLU A 202 -13.42 20.22 1.33
C GLU A 202 -12.58 21.37 1.89
N ALA A 203 -11.39 21.09 2.42
CA ALA A 203 -10.50 22.12 2.95
C ALA A 203 -10.02 23.12 1.87
N VAL A 204 -9.80 22.69 0.62
CA VAL A 204 -9.53 23.59 -0.51
C VAL A 204 -10.72 24.51 -0.75
N ARG A 205 -11.95 23.97 -0.86
CA ARG A 205 -13.17 24.76 -1.10
C ARG A 205 -13.41 25.81 -0.02
N HIS A 206 -13.18 25.48 1.25
CA HIS A 206 -13.36 26.44 2.35
C HIS A 206 -12.41 27.63 2.25
N ARG A 207 -11.14 27.43 1.87
CA ARG A 207 -10.18 28.53 1.70
C ARG A 207 -10.49 29.41 0.50
N CYS A 208 -11.06 28.84 -0.56
CA CYS A 208 -11.50 29.62 -1.72
C CYS A 208 -12.70 30.52 -1.39
N ARG A 209 -13.55 30.12 -0.42
CA ARG A 209 -14.73 30.90 0.01
C ARG A 209 -14.42 31.98 1.03
N SER A 210 -13.40 31.81 1.86
CA SER A 210 -13.11 32.75 2.98
C SER A 210 -12.46 34.07 2.55
N VAL A 211 -12.32 34.35 1.26
CA VAL A 211 -11.72 35.60 0.77
C VAL A 211 -12.84 36.56 0.35
N ASP A 212 -13.60 37.06 1.32
CA ASP A 212 -14.61 38.12 1.18
C ASP A 212 -13.97 39.52 1.05
N GLY A 213 -12.90 39.62 0.26
CA GLY A 213 -12.52 40.87 -0.40
C GLY A 213 -13.09 40.85 -1.83
N PRO A 214 -13.34 42.00 -2.48
CA PRO A 214 -13.67 42.02 -3.90
C PRO A 214 -12.46 41.48 -4.69
N LEU A 215 -12.43 40.16 -4.90
CA LEU A 215 -11.45 39.50 -5.75
C LEU A 215 -11.99 39.38 -7.17
N PRO A 216 -11.11 39.44 -8.19
CA PRO A 216 -11.43 39.55 -9.60
C PRO A 216 -11.88 38.21 -10.21
N CYS A 217 -12.73 37.47 -9.52
CA CYS A 217 -13.24 36.17 -9.95
C CYS A 217 -14.70 36.23 -10.43
N VAL A 218 -15.26 37.44 -10.61
CA VAL A 218 -16.54 37.63 -11.30
C VAL A 218 -16.30 37.33 -12.78
N GLY A 219 -16.72 36.14 -13.22
CA GLY A 219 -16.67 35.71 -14.63
C GLY A 219 -15.82 34.49 -14.92
N MET A 220 -15.08 33.95 -13.95
CA MET A 220 -14.33 32.70 -14.15
C MET A 220 -15.22 31.50 -13.84
N SER A 221 -15.30 30.56 -14.79
CA SER A 221 -15.98 29.28 -14.62
C SER A 221 -15.33 28.45 -13.51
N LEU A 222 -16.09 27.49 -12.96
CA LEU A 222 -15.58 26.56 -11.95
C LEU A 222 -14.35 25.80 -12.45
N GLU A 223 -14.27 25.50 -13.75
CA GLU A 223 -13.11 24.86 -14.39
C GLU A 223 -11.87 25.76 -14.39
N GLU A 224 -12.02 27.07 -14.62
CA GLU A 224 -10.88 27.99 -14.62
C GLU A 224 -10.36 28.28 -13.20
N GLN A 225 -11.24 28.37 -12.20
CA GLN A 225 -10.81 28.43 -10.80
C GLN A 225 -10.09 27.14 -10.39
N THR A 226 -10.61 26.00 -10.84
CA THR A 226 -10.00 24.70 -10.58
C THR A 226 -8.64 24.59 -11.28
N MET A 227 -8.48 25.05 -12.53
CA MET A 227 -7.19 25.05 -13.22
C MET A 227 -6.18 26.04 -12.62
N LYS A 228 -6.63 27.22 -12.19
CA LYS A 228 -5.72 28.28 -11.69
C LYS A 228 -5.25 28.02 -10.26
N TYR A 229 -6.12 27.46 -9.41
CA TYR A 229 -5.82 27.23 -7.99
C TYR A 229 -5.58 25.74 -7.66
N CYS A 230 -5.88 24.82 -8.58
CA CYS A 230 -5.62 23.38 -8.51
C CYS A 230 -5.23 22.81 -9.89
N PRO A 231 -4.11 23.27 -10.51
CA PRO A 231 -3.69 22.80 -11.83
C PRO A 231 -3.45 21.28 -11.78
N GLY A 232 -4.42 20.49 -12.26
CA GLY A 232 -4.43 19.02 -12.17
C GLY A 232 -5.81 18.41 -11.89
N SER A 233 -6.79 19.19 -11.43
CA SER A 233 -8.16 18.72 -11.20
C SER A 233 -9.03 18.87 -12.46
N SER A 234 -8.69 18.18 -13.54
CA SER A 234 -9.61 18.07 -14.69
C SER A 234 -10.78 17.15 -14.34
N LEU A 235 -12.01 17.61 -14.56
CA LEU A 235 -13.24 16.83 -14.42
C LEU A 235 -13.24 15.58 -15.32
N SER A 236 -12.49 15.58 -16.42
CA SER A 236 -12.34 14.43 -17.33
C SER A 236 -11.63 13.22 -16.70
N ILE A 237 -10.83 13.42 -15.65
CA ILE A 237 -10.10 12.35 -14.94
C ILE A 237 -11.07 11.51 -14.06
N PHE A 238 -12.26 12.03 -13.77
CA PHE A 238 -13.25 11.33 -12.93
C PHE A 238 -13.97 10.19 -13.66
N GLU A 239 -14.15 10.28 -14.98
CA GLU A 239 -14.62 9.14 -15.77
C GLU A 239 -13.52 8.09 -15.91
N ASP A 240 -12.27 8.50 -16.15
CA ASP A 240 -11.12 7.60 -16.22
C ASP A 240 -10.85 6.86 -14.90
N THR A 241 -11.06 7.49 -13.74
CA THR A 241 -10.88 6.83 -12.44
C THR A 241 -11.99 5.82 -12.17
N ARG A 242 -13.25 6.14 -12.53
CA ARG A 242 -14.38 5.23 -12.36
C ARG A 242 -14.35 4.07 -13.37
N GLU A 243 -13.79 4.30 -14.54
CA GLU A 243 -13.56 3.29 -15.57
C GLU A 243 -12.32 2.44 -15.30
N ALA A 244 -11.25 3.02 -14.75
CA ALA A 244 -10.13 2.29 -14.18
C ALA A 244 -10.59 1.42 -13.00
N GLU A 245 -11.41 1.93 -12.07
CA GLU A 245 -12.01 1.15 -10.99
C GLU A 245 -12.99 0.08 -11.48
N ARG A 246 -13.73 0.30 -12.57
CA ARG A 246 -14.57 -0.75 -13.21
C ARG A 246 -13.73 -1.82 -13.89
N ARG A 247 -12.62 -1.45 -14.52
CA ARG A 247 -11.68 -2.40 -15.13
C ARG A 247 -10.87 -3.15 -14.06
N GLU A 248 -10.55 -2.51 -12.94
CA GLU A 248 -9.79 -3.08 -11.81
C GLU A 248 -10.65 -3.94 -10.87
N ASN A 249 -11.98 -3.69 -10.77
CA ASN A 249 -12.89 -4.47 -9.92
C ASN A 249 -13.86 -5.37 -10.70
N SER A 250 -13.70 -5.53 -12.03
CA SER A 250 -14.49 -6.50 -12.79
C SER A 250 -14.05 -7.91 -12.38
N PRO A 251 -14.95 -8.78 -11.86
CA PRO A 251 -14.60 -10.16 -11.60
C PRO A 251 -14.20 -10.81 -12.92
N VAL A 252 -12.96 -11.31 -12.99
CA VAL A 252 -12.56 -12.22 -14.07
C VAL A 252 -13.50 -13.41 -13.99
N SER A 253 -14.41 -13.51 -14.95
CA SER A 253 -15.21 -14.72 -15.15
C SER A 253 -14.22 -15.87 -15.39
N LEU A 254 -13.99 -16.65 -14.34
CA LEU A 254 -13.34 -17.96 -14.43
C LEU A 254 -14.28 -18.87 -15.21
N ASP A 255 -14.25 -18.77 -16.54
CA ASP A 255 -14.89 -19.75 -17.40
C ASP A 255 -14.13 -21.06 -17.25
N ARG A 256 -14.92 -22.07 -16.88
CA ARG A 256 -14.54 -23.32 -16.25
C ARG A 256 -14.43 -24.35 -17.36
N ARG A 257 -13.23 -24.55 -17.91
CA ARG A 257 -12.95 -25.70 -18.79
C ARG A 257 -11.56 -26.28 -18.52
N TYR A 258 -11.48 -27.11 -17.50
CA TYR A 258 -10.53 -28.22 -17.49
C TYR A 258 -11.31 -29.48 -17.88
N SER A 259 -11.15 -29.86 -19.14
CA SER A 259 -11.54 -31.17 -19.65
C SER A 259 -10.61 -32.21 -19.02
N HIS A 260 -11.20 -33.17 -18.31
CA HIS A 260 -10.55 -34.41 -17.91
C HIS A 260 -10.15 -35.21 -19.16
N PRO A 261 -8.91 -35.72 -19.26
CA PRO A 261 -8.63 -36.86 -20.11
C PRO A 261 -8.88 -38.14 -19.32
N GLU A 262 -9.78 -38.96 -19.86
CA GLU A 262 -9.93 -40.37 -19.58
C GLU A 262 -8.58 -41.10 -19.75
N TYR A 263 -8.24 -41.99 -18.82
CA TYR A 263 -7.40 -43.13 -19.12
C TYR A 263 -8.05 -44.37 -18.53
N ALA A 264 -8.63 -45.16 -19.43
CA ALA A 264 -8.97 -46.55 -19.21
C ALA A 264 -7.80 -47.43 -19.67
N ASP A 265 -7.46 -48.38 -18.81
CA ASP A 265 -7.16 -49.78 -19.12
C ASP A 265 -5.89 -50.14 -19.94
N ASN A 266 -4.90 -50.75 -19.29
CA ASN A 266 -4.60 -52.19 -19.44
C ASN A 266 -3.35 -52.64 -18.68
N ARG A 267 -3.58 -53.60 -17.77
CA ARG A 267 -2.93 -54.91 -17.56
C ARG A 267 -1.42 -55.18 -17.76
N ASP A 268 -0.97 -55.96 -16.77
CA ASP A 268 -0.10 -57.15 -16.79
C ASP A 268 1.41 -57.07 -16.47
N HIS A 269 1.72 -57.79 -15.37
CA HIS A 269 2.92 -58.56 -14.96
C HIS A 269 4.28 -58.30 -15.62
N CYS A 270 5.32 -58.06 -14.79
CA CYS A 270 6.29 -59.10 -14.38
C CYS A 270 7.36 -58.54 -13.42
N SER A 271 7.70 -59.34 -12.42
CA SER A 271 8.84 -59.18 -11.51
C SER A 271 10.17 -59.41 -12.24
N HIS A 272 11.24 -58.68 -11.87
CA HIS A 272 12.59 -59.25 -11.67
C HIS A 272 13.56 -58.22 -11.07
N ASP A 273 14.30 -58.69 -10.07
CA ASP A 273 15.43 -58.04 -9.39
C ASP A 273 16.67 -57.83 -10.27
N SER A 274 17.58 -57.01 -9.72
CA SER A 274 19.06 -57.13 -9.79
C SER A 274 19.84 -56.19 -10.74
N SER A 275 20.41 -55.15 -10.12
CA SER A 275 21.86 -54.78 -10.06
C SER A 275 22.75 -54.61 -11.32
N SER A 276 23.55 -53.54 -11.23
CA SER A 276 24.82 -53.25 -11.94
C SER A 276 24.66 -52.79 -13.41
N SER A 277 25.50 -51.97 -14.04
CA SER A 277 26.84 -51.45 -13.76
C SER A 277 27.11 -50.27 -14.73
N LEU A 278 28.23 -49.57 -14.48
CA LEU A 278 28.83 -48.50 -15.30
C LEU A 278 28.92 -48.79 -16.81
N GLY A 279 28.83 -47.70 -17.59
CA GLY A 279 29.27 -47.67 -18.99
C GLY A 279 29.17 -46.27 -19.58
N GLU A 280 30.32 -45.60 -19.71
CA GLU A 280 30.50 -44.36 -20.47
C GLU A 280 30.34 -44.57 -21.99
N VAL A 281 30.29 -43.44 -22.71
CA VAL A 281 30.90 -43.17 -24.04
C VAL A 281 29.94 -42.87 -25.21
N LYS A 282 29.91 -41.55 -25.53
CA LYS A 282 29.96 -40.86 -26.84
C LYS A 282 28.71 -40.56 -27.69
N ASP A 283 28.64 -39.25 -27.97
CA ASP A 283 28.47 -38.56 -29.25
C ASP A 283 27.27 -38.90 -30.16
N SER A 284 26.34 -37.94 -30.28
CA SER A 284 25.87 -37.55 -31.62
C SER A 284 25.18 -36.17 -31.70
N ALA A 285 25.80 -35.32 -32.52
CA ALA A 285 25.25 -34.36 -33.48
C ALA A 285 23.83 -33.73 -33.31
N ALA A 286 23.88 -32.40 -33.24
CA ALA A 286 23.11 -31.42 -34.02
C ALA A 286 21.57 -31.44 -34.03
N ARG A 287 20.98 -30.36 -33.51
CA ARG A 287 20.06 -29.48 -34.27
C ARG A 287 20.02 -28.08 -33.65
N LYS A 288 20.44 -27.09 -34.44
CA LYS A 288 20.28 -25.66 -34.19
C LYS A 288 18.79 -25.30 -34.31
N ILE A 289 18.22 -24.70 -33.27
CA ILE A 289 16.94 -23.98 -33.33
C ILE A 289 17.25 -22.50 -33.08
N PRO A 290 16.77 -21.57 -33.92
CA PRO A 290 17.06 -20.16 -33.77
C PRO A 290 16.31 -19.58 -32.56
N THR A 291 17.06 -19.24 -31.52
CA THR A 291 16.55 -18.42 -30.42
C THR A 291 16.37 -16.99 -30.93
N ILE A 292 15.13 -16.63 -31.21
CA ILE A 292 14.73 -15.25 -31.45
C ILE A 292 14.99 -14.47 -30.16
N MET A 293 15.90 -13.49 -30.25
CA MET A 293 16.05 -12.44 -29.26
C MET A 293 14.70 -11.74 -29.07
N ARG A 294 14.12 -11.89 -27.89
CA ARG A 294 13.26 -10.86 -27.30
C ARG A 294 14.03 -10.26 -26.14
N ASP A 295 14.71 -9.16 -26.44
CA ASP A 295 15.17 -8.21 -25.44
C ASP A 295 13.95 -7.69 -24.70
N THR A 296 13.71 -8.25 -23.52
CA THR A 296 12.96 -7.59 -22.46
C THR A 296 13.97 -7.36 -21.34
N PRO A 297 14.16 -6.13 -20.84
CA PRO A 297 15.11 -5.88 -19.78
C PRO A 297 14.65 -6.67 -18.55
N LYS A 298 15.39 -7.74 -18.24
CA LYS A 298 15.39 -8.34 -16.91
C LYS A 298 15.90 -7.27 -15.96
N LEU A 299 14.99 -6.54 -15.32
CA LEU A 299 15.31 -5.83 -14.09
C LEU A 299 15.69 -6.90 -13.07
N GLN A 300 16.98 -7.20 -12.99
CA GLN A 300 17.57 -8.02 -11.95
C GLN A 300 17.30 -7.34 -10.61
N LEU A 301 16.30 -7.86 -9.91
CA LEU A 301 15.95 -7.46 -8.55
C LEU A 301 16.97 -8.01 -7.51
N ASP A 302 17.95 -8.79 -7.96
CA ASP A 302 18.89 -9.52 -7.09
C ASP A 302 20.08 -8.68 -6.61
N HIS A 303 20.18 -7.39 -6.97
CA HIS A 303 21.29 -6.52 -6.57
C HIS A 303 21.05 -5.64 -5.34
N PHE A 304 19.88 -5.72 -4.69
CA PHE A 304 19.57 -4.89 -3.51
C PHE A 304 19.62 -5.60 -2.15
N LEU A 305 20.06 -6.87 -2.10
CA LEU A 305 20.06 -7.67 -0.87
C LEU A 305 21.36 -7.77 -0.04
N PRO A 306 22.55 -7.21 -0.38
CA PRO A 306 23.69 -7.30 0.53
C PRO A 306 23.98 -6.04 1.36
N TYR A 307 23.11 -5.03 1.42
CA TYR A 307 23.34 -3.83 2.25
C TYR A 307 22.10 -3.36 3.00
N LEU A 308 21.49 -4.27 3.76
CA LEU A 308 20.61 -3.95 4.89
C LEU A 308 21.24 -4.53 6.15
#